data_AF-C6RG97-F1
#
_entry.id   AF-C6RG97-F1
#
_cell.length_a   1.000
_cell.length_b   1.000
_cell.length_c   1.000
_cell.angle_alpha   90.00
_cell.angle_beta   90.00
_cell.angle_gamma   90.00
#
_symmetry.space_group_name_H-M   'P 1'
#
loop_
_entity.id
_entity.type
_entity.pdbx_description
1 polymer ?
#
loop_
_entity_poly.entity_id
_entity_poly.type
_entity_poly.pdbx_seq_one_letter_code
_entity_poly.pdbx_strand_id
1 'polypeptide(L)'
;MKLAVDAYYAGSKAKVVGVLFENFSDEKPLEIISKIVDDVAPYESGSFYKRELPCIVSLLQDLDVRDISLIVVDGFVYLDDDGRYGLGGHLYERLERRVQIVGVAKSPFKGSCKLVR
;
A
#
# COMPACT_ATOMS: atom_id res chain seq x y z
N MET A 1 -8.67 -8.89 10.77
CA MET A 1 -9.20 -7.90 9.81
C MET A 1 -8.32 -7.83 8.56
N LYS A 2 -8.88 -7.34 7.46
CA LYS A 2 -8.18 -7.10 6.18
C LYS A 2 -8.27 -5.62 5.85
N LEU A 3 -7.21 -5.02 5.33
CA LEU A 3 -7.15 -3.59 5.00
C LEU A 3 -6.91 -3.41 3.51
N ALA A 4 -7.64 -2.52 2.86
CA ALA A 4 -7.27 -2.01 1.53
C ALA A 4 -6.86 -0.54 1.67
N VAL A 5 -5.73 -0.15 1.08
CA VAL A 5 -5.19 1.21 1.19
C VAL A 5 -4.88 1.80 -0.18
N ASP A 6 -5.19 3.09 -0.33
CA ASP A 6 -4.86 3.91 -1.49
C ASP A 6 -4.44 5.33 -1.05
N ALA A 7 -3.60 5.98 -1.84
CA ALA A 7 -3.15 7.34 -1.60
C ALA A 7 -3.38 8.24 -2.82
N TYR A 8 -4.08 9.34 -2.58
CA TYR A 8 -4.29 10.39 -3.57
C TYR A 8 -3.40 11.60 -3.27
N TYR A 9 -2.80 12.20 -4.29
CA TYR A 9 -1.87 13.31 -4.17
C TYR A 9 -2.43 14.61 -4.76
N ALA A 10 -2.24 15.72 -4.04
CA ALA A 10 -2.59 17.06 -4.49
C ALA A 10 -1.49 18.06 -4.07
N GLY A 11 -0.60 18.41 -5.00
CA GLY A 11 0.55 19.28 -4.71
C GLY A 11 1.53 18.60 -3.74
N SER A 12 1.85 19.26 -2.63
CA SER A 12 2.68 18.73 -1.54
C SER A 12 1.89 17.95 -0.48
N LYS A 13 0.60 17.70 -0.70
CA LYS A 13 -0.26 16.96 0.23
C LYS A 13 -0.67 15.61 -0.36
N ALA A 14 -0.87 14.63 0.50
CA ALA A 14 -1.55 13.39 0.17
C ALA A 14 -2.74 13.18 1.09
N LYS A 15 -3.78 12.56 0.55
CA LYS A 15 -4.85 11.94 1.34
C LYS A 15 -4.71 10.44 1.19
N VAL A 16 -4.47 9.75 2.30
CA VAL A 16 -4.42 8.29 2.37
C VAL A 16 -5.73 7.81 2.95
N VAL A 17 -6.30 6.77 2.37
CA VAL A 17 -7.55 6.17 2.83
C VAL A 17 -7.32 4.68 3.01
N GLY A 18 -7.77 4.16 4.14
CA GLY A 18 -7.79 2.74 4.46
C GLY A 18 -9.20 2.27 4.68
N VAL A 19 -9.57 1.14 4.09
CA VAL A 19 -10.87 0.50 4.29
C VAL A 19 -10.64 -0.84 4.97
N LEU A 20 -11.19 -1.00 6.17
CA LEU A 20 -11.12 -2.24 6.94
C LEU A 20 -12.31 -3.14 6.62
N PHE A 21 -12.03 -4.43 6.53
CA PHE A 21 -13.00 -5.48 6.30
C PHE A 21 -12.81 -6.59 7.33
N GLU A 22 -13.91 -7.17 7.81
CA GLU A 22 -13.84 -8.47 8.47
C GLU A 22 -13.63 -9.54 7.39
N ASN A 23 -14.51 -9.57 6.38
CA ASN A 23 -14.38 -10.36 5.16
C ASN A 23 -14.57 -9.50 3.91
N PHE A 24 -13.81 -9.82 2.84
CA PHE A 24 -13.96 -9.12 1.56
C PHE A 24 -15.32 -9.37 0.87
N SER A 25 -16.04 -10.42 1.29
CA SER A 25 -17.38 -10.74 0.81
C SER A 25 -18.49 -9.94 1.49
N ASP A 26 -18.16 -9.15 2.52
CA ASP A 26 -19.16 -8.38 3.27
C ASP A 26 -19.70 -7.23 2.41
N GLU A 27 -21.01 -6.97 2.47
CA GLU A 27 -21.63 -5.87 1.71
C GLU A 27 -21.11 -4.49 2.09
N LYS A 28 -20.61 -4.33 3.32
CA LYS A 28 -20.14 -3.07 3.88
C LYS A 28 -18.80 -3.26 4.55
N PRO A 29 -17.91 -2.25 4.48
CA PRO A 29 -16.67 -2.27 5.24
C PRO A 29 -16.96 -2.16 6.73
N LEU A 30 -16.04 -2.68 7.54
CA LEU A 30 -16.06 -2.53 8.99
C LEU A 30 -15.84 -1.07 9.38
N GLU A 31 -14.84 -0.43 8.77
CA GLU A 31 -14.48 0.95 9.04
C GLU A 31 -13.76 1.56 7.84
N ILE A 32 -13.87 2.88 7.68
CA ILE A 32 -13.09 3.65 6.71
C ILE A 32 -12.32 4.72 7.48
N ILE A 33 -11.00 4.63 7.42
CA ILE A 33 -10.08 5.58 8.03
C ILE A 33 -9.41 6.42 6.94
N SER A 34 -9.07 7.67 7.26
CA SER A 34 -8.31 8.50 6.33
C SER A 34 -7.42 9.50 7.04
N LYS A 35 -6.32 9.85 6.40
CA LYS A 35 -5.33 10.79 6.93
C LYS A 35 -4.85 11.73 5.83
N ILE A 36 -4.73 13.01 6.18
CA ILE A 36 -4.04 13.99 5.35
C ILE A 36 -2.58 14.01 5.80
N VAL A 37 -1.67 13.87 4.85
CA VAL A 37 -0.23 13.92 5.06
C VAL A 37 0.30 15.13 4.29
N ASP A 38 0.90 16.06 5.01
CA ASP A 38 1.57 17.23 4.44
C ASP A 38 3.03 16.91 4.07
N ASP A 39 3.69 17.83 3.36
CA ASP A 39 5.11 17.76 2.97
C ASP A 39 5.53 16.45 2.28
N VAL A 40 4.65 15.95 1.42
CA VAL A 40 4.88 14.74 0.64
C VAL A 40 5.99 14.99 -0.38
N ALA A 41 6.97 14.08 -0.40
CA ALA A 41 8.12 14.17 -1.29
C ALA A 41 7.71 14.25 -2.78
N PRO A 42 8.48 14.96 -3.62
CA PRO A 42 8.21 15.02 -5.05
C PRO A 42 8.33 13.63 -5.69
N TYR A 43 7.66 13.44 -6.83
CA TYR A 43 7.74 12.20 -7.59
C TYR A 43 9.16 11.98 -8.13
N GLU A 44 9.72 10.80 -7.90
CA GLU A 44 11.00 10.36 -8.47
C GLU A 44 10.75 9.08 -9.29
N SER A 45 11.08 9.12 -10.58
CA SER A 45 10.90 7.98 -11.49
C SER A 45 11.71 6.78 -11.00
N GLY A 46 11.07 5.60 -10.92
CA GLY A 46 11.69 4.38 -10.40
C GLY A 46 11.77 4.28 -8.87
N SER A 47 11.36 5.33 -8.14
CA SER A 47 11.38 5.41 -6.67
C SER A 47 10.02 5.85 -6.10
N PHE A 48 8.93 5.54 -6.81
CA PHE A 48 7.57 5.94 -6.44
C PHE A 48 7.18 5.57 -5.00
N TYR A 49 7.65 4.41 -4.51
CA TYR A 49 7.40 3.97 -3.13
C TYR A 49 7.90 4.97 -2.08
N LYS A 50 8.94 5.78 -2.35
CA LYS A 50 9.46 6.78 -1.38
C LYS A 50 8.42 7.84 -1.05
N ARG A 51 7.53 8.13 -2.00
CA ARG A 51 6.45 9.11 -1.83
C ARG A 51 5.25 8.50 -1.09
N GLU A 52 4.91 7.25 -1.40
CA GLU A 52 3.68 6.64 -0.92
C GLU A 52 3.82 5.86 0.38
N LEU A 53 4.95 5.19 0.57
CA LEU A 53 5.19 4.38 1.76
C LEU A 53 5.09 5.20 3.06
N PRO A 54 5.67 6.41 3.20
CA PRO A 54 5.52 7.20 4.42
C PRO A 54 4.06 7.54 4.71
N CYS A 55 3.27 7.79 3.67
CA CYS A 55 1.86 8.13 3.80
C CYS A 55 1.05 6.93 4.31
N ILE A 56 1.26 5.74 3.73
CA ILE A 56 0.61 4.50 4.19
C ILE A 56 1.03 4.16 5.62
N VAL A 57 2.32 4.24 5.93
CA VAL A 57 2.83 3.97 7.29
C VAL A 57 2.21 4.93 8.31
N SER A 58 2.03 6.21 7.96
CA SER A 58 1.38 7.20 8.83
C SER A 58 -0.08 6.83 9.13
N LEU A 59 -0.81 6.25 8.18
CA LEU A 59 -2.17 5.74 8.41
C LEU A 59 -2.15 4.50 9.32
N LEU A 60 -1.22 3.58 9.09
CA LEU A 60 -1.10 2.33 9.87
C LEU A 60 -0.71 2.56 11.33
N GLN A 61 -0.04 3.68 11.65
CA GLN A 61 0.28 4.04 13.04
C GLN A 61 -0.95 4.28 13.91
N ASP A 62 -2.09 4.60 13.30
CA ASP A 62 -3.34 4.84 14.02
C ASP A 62 -4.13 3.52 14.25
N LEU A 63 -3.61 2.38 13.77
CA LEU A 63 -4.22 1.06 13.89
C LEU A 63 -3.35 0.11 14.72
N ASP A 64 -3.99 -0.86 15.39
CA ASP A 64 -3.26 -2.03 15.88
C ASP A 64 -3.01 -3.00 14.73
N VAL A 65 -1.84 -2.87 14.12
CA VAL A 65 -1.41 -3.68 12.98
C VAL A 65 -1.44 -5.19 13.29
N ARG A 66 -1.40 -5.60 14.56
CA ARG A 66 -1.47 -7.01 14.96
C ARG A 66 -2.81 -7.66 14.62
N ASP A 67 -3.87 -6.87 14.53
CA ASP A 67 -5.21 -7.36 14.19
C ASP A 67 -5.45 -7.42 12.67
N ILE A 68 -4.49 -6.93 11.87
CA ILE A 68 -4.55 -6.94 10.41
C ILE A 68 -3.78 -8.14 9.89
N SER A 69 -4.50 -9.11 9.30
CA SER A 69 -3.88 -10.29 8.72
C SER A 69 -3.38 -10.07 7.29
N LEU A 70 -4.00 -9.13 6.56
CA LEU A 70 -3.71 -8.87 5.16
C LEU A 70 -3.94 -7.40 4.79
N ILE A 71 -3.02 -6.82 4.03
CA ILE A 71 -3.11 -5.47 3.47
C ILE A 71 -3.07 -5.56 1.94
N VAL A 72 -4.05 -4.96 1.29
CA VAL A 72 -4.12 -4.76 -0.16
C VAL A 72 -3.63 -3.35 -0.48
N VAL A 73 -2.65 -3.23 -1.39
CA VAL A 73 -2.13 -1.95 -1.88
C VAL A 73 -2.46 -1.78 -3.36
N ASP A 74 -2.80 -0.57 -3.80
CA ASP A 74 -2.88 -0.24 -5.24
C ASP A 74 -1.47 -0.10 -5.80
N GLY A 75 -0.96 -1.20 -6.37
CA GLY A 75 0.41 -1.25 -6.88
C GLY A 75 1.03 -2.64 -6.81
N PHE A 76 2.34 -2.69 -7.00
CA PHE A 76 3.09 -3.94 -7.11
C PHE A 76 3.82 -4.29 -5.81
N VAL A 77 3.91 -5.59 -5.52
CA VAL A 77 4.81 -6.14 -4.47
C VAL A 77 6.25 -6.20 -4.99
N TYR A 78 6.44 -6.71 -6.20
CA TYR A 78 7.72 -6.77 -6.91
C TYR A 78 7.63 -6.02 -8.25
N LEU A 79 8.68 -5.30 -8.63
CA LEU A 79 8.74 -4.50 -9.86
C LEU A 79 9.36 -5.26 -11.03
N ASP A 80 10.11 -6.32 -10.78
CA ASP A 80 10.77 -7.12 -11.81
C ASP A 80 10.94 -8.58 -11.36
N ASP A 81 11.42 -9.42 -12.28
CA ASP A 81 11.65 -10.84 -12.05
C ASP A 81 12.93 -11.11 -11.22
N ASP A 82 13.74 -10.08 -10.98
CA ASP A 82 14.96 -10.13 -10.15
C ASP A 82 14.66 -9.90 -8.66
N GLY A 83 13.39 -9.67 -8.31
CA GLY A 83 12.93 -9.51 -6.93
C GLY A 83 13.08 -8.08 -6.42
N ARG A 84 13.22 -7.07 -7.29
CA ARG A 84 13.20 -5.67 -6.86
C ARG A 84 11.87 -5.34 -6.22
N TYR A 85 11.90 -4.81 -5.00
CA TYR A 85 10.68 -4.45 -4.29
C TYR A 85 9.96 -3.27 -4.92
N GLY A 86 8.64 -3.42 -5.03
CA GLY A 86 7.69 -2.33 -5.25
C GLY A 86 7.18 -1.77 -3.93
N LEU A 87 6.08 -1.02 -4.00
CA LEU A 87 5.43 -0.46 -2.82
C LEU A 87 5.07 -1.55 -1.79
N GLY A 88 4.46 -2.64 -2.26
CA GLY A 88 4.03 -3.73 -1.38
C GLY A 88 5.20 -4.47 -0.74
N GLY A 89 6.29 -4.69 -1.48
CA GLY A 89 7.50 -5.33 -0.95
C GLY A 89 8.18 -4.48 0.12
N HIS A 90 8.32 -3.18 -0.12
CA HIS A 90 8.85 -2.26 0.88
C HIS A 90 7.96 -2.15 2.12
N LEU A 91 6.63 -2.17 1.95
CA LEU A 91 5.69 -2.20 3.06
C LEU A 91 5.82 -3.49 3.89
N TYR A 92 5.95 -4.63 3.22
CA TYR A 92 6.13 -5.93 3.88
C TYR A 92 7.38 -5.95 4.78
N GLU A 93 8.51 -5.48 4.28
CA GLU A 93 9.74 -5.34 5.06
C GLU A 93 9.59 -4.34 6.21
N ARG A 94 8.90 -3.21 5.97
CA ARG A 94 8.68 -2.17 6.99
C ARG A 94 7.82 -2.64 8.17
N LEU A 95 6.93 -3.60 7.92
CA LEU A 95 6.08 -4.27 8.91
C LEU A 95 6.73 -5.53 9.50
N GLU A 96 8.06 -5.66 9.39
CA GLU A 96 8.83 -6.81 9.89
C GLU A 96 8.29 -8.15 9.39
N ARG A 97 7.73 -8.17 8.18
CA ARG A 97 7.26 -9.40 7.51
C ARG A 97 6.11 -10.11 8.24
N ARG A 98 5.40 -9.40 9.14
CA ARG A 98 4.33 -9.95 10.00
C ARG A 98 2.95 -9.97 9.35
N VAL A 99 2.70 -9.08 8.40
CA VAL A 99 1.41 -8.90 7.74
C VAL A 99 1.51 -9.29 6.28
N GLN A 100 0.54 -10.03 5.75
CA GLN A 100 0.53 -10.41 4.34
C GLN A 100 0.22 -9.18 3.47
N ILE A 101 0.97 -8.97 2.39
CA ILE A 101 0.74 -7.87 1.45
C ILE A 101 0.33 -8.41 0.09
N VAL A 102 -0.78 -7.91 -0.43
CA VAL A 102 -1.26 -8.19 -1.79
C VAL A 102 -1.22 -6.88 -2.58
N GLY A 103 -0.47 -6.89 -3.69
CA GLY A 103 -0.47 -5.78 -4.64
C GLY A 103 -1.52 -6.00 -5.72
N VAL A 104 -2.39 -5.01 -5.95
CA VAL A 104 -3.35 -5.00 -7.04
C VAL A 104 -3.01 -3.84 -7.95
N ALA A 105 -2.48 -4.12 -9.15
CA ALA A 105 -2.10 -3.10 -10.11
C ALA A 105 -3.03 -3.11 -11.34
N LYS A 106 -3.49 -1.93 -11.76
CA LYS A 106 -4.44 -1.77 -12.88
C LYS A 106 -3.79 -1.82 -14.26
N SER A 107 -2.47 -1.73 -14.35
CA SER A 107 -1.73 -1.74 -15.61
C SER A 107 -0.47 -2.57 -15.46
N PRO A 108 -0.11 -3.41 -16.45
CA PRO A 108 1.10 -4.22 -16.35
C PRO A 108 2.35 -3.34 -16.29
N PHE A 109 3.27 -3.68 -15.41
CA PHE A 109 4.57 -3.02 -15.38
C PHE A 109 5.37 -3.41 -16.63
N LYS A 110 5.92 -2.42 -17.36
CA LYS A 110 6.73 -2.67 -18.56
C LYS A 110 8.07 -3.30 -18.14
N GLY A 111 8.17 -4.63 -18.18
CA GLY A 111 9.44 -5.34 -18.00
C GLY A 111 9.36 -6.70 -17.30
N SER A 112 8.21 -7.10 -16.78
CA SER A 112 8.08 -8.26 -15.90
C SER A 112 7.16 -9.34 -16.47
N CYS A 113 7.63 -10.60 -16.50
CA CYS A 113 6.87 -11.74 -17.05
C CYS A 113 6.57 -12.84 -16.02
N LYS A 114 7.21 -12.87 -14.83
CA LYS A 114 7.09 -13.99 -13.88
C LYS A 114 6.64 -13.59 -12.47
N LEU A 115 7.18 -12.52 -11.87
CA LEU A 115 6.89 -12.10 -10.49
C LEU A 115 5.76 -11.06 -10.38
N VAL A 116 5.30 -10.55 -11.53
CA VAL A 116 4.17 -9.62 -11.64
C VAL A 116 2.98 -10.38 -12.20
N ARG A 117 2.25 -11.07 -11.31
CA ARG A 117 0.98 -11.74 -11.60
C ARG A 117 -0.02 -11.44 -10.50
#